data_AF-A0A932Z962-F1
#
_entry.id   AF-A0A932Z962-F1
#
_cell.length_a   1.000
_cell.length_b   1.000
_cell.length_c   1.000
_cell.angle_alpha   90.00
_cell.angle_beta   90.00
_cell.angle_gamma   90.00
#
_symmetry.space_group_name_H-M   'P 1'
#
loop_
_entity.id
_entity.type
_entity.pdbx_description
1 polymer ?
#
loop_
_entity_poly.entity_id
_entity_poly.type
_entity_poly.pdbx_seq_one_letter_code
_entity_poly.pdbx_strand_id
1 'polypeptide(L)'
;MARRRFLSRDTVARKLGVAPSTVTRWAKLGMIPAVVTVGGHHRYYATDLDKLAMELSAGRAPAESPTGQGGRFTFEEAPRRRRRAVRPPPSGRRPTADASADMVEIRWHGRGGQGVVTASQVLAEAALLEERYFQAFPEFGPERTGAPIRAFTRLSSLPIDLHCPISTPNIVVVLDPTLLETVNVFEGLRDGGTAILNTSAMPQDVKATVQTDLHWKIVTINATRIAMEAFKRNVPNTPILGALLRAAPVVSVESCLRLLRERLGARLAPQIVEANIVAFQRGYAEATVG
;
A
#
# COMPACT_ATOMS: atom_id res chain seq x y z
N MET A 1 13.87 25.94 -11.40
CA MET A 1 13.54 25.05 -12.54
C MET A 1 12.29 24.25 -12.21
N ALA A 2 11.24 24.33 -13.04
CA ALA A 2 9.94 23.71 -12.76
C ALA A 2 10.07 22.18 -12.56
N ARG A 3 9.54 21.66 -11.45
CA ARG A 3 9.47 20.21 -11.17
C ARG A 3 8.66 19.54 -12.29
N ARG A 4 9.30 18.67 -13.08
CA ARG A 4 8.64 17.88 -14.12
C ARG A 4 7.63 16.93 -13.46
N ARG A 5 6.33 17.20 -13.64
CA ARG A 5 5.23 16.43 -13.05
C ARG A 5 4.85 15.29 -13.99
N PHE A 6 4.96 14.06 -13.49
CA PHE A 6 4.48 12.87 -14.19
C PHE A 6 2.99 12.67 -13.95
N LEU A 7 2.28 12.24 -14.99
CA LEU A 7 0.87 11.91 -14.96
C LEU A 7 0.68 10.41 -15.22
N SER A 8 -0.31 9.83 -14.55
CA SER A 8 -0.71 8.45 -14.77
C SER A 8 -1.47 8.34 -16.11
N ARG A 9 -1.47 7.14 -16.69
CA ARG A 9 -2.27 6.83 -17.90
C ARG A 9 -3.72 7.30 -17.77
N ASP A 10 -4.35 7.06 -16.64
CA ASP A 10 -5.77 7.38 -16.43
C ASP A 10 -5.99 8.88 -16.28
N THR A 11 -5.02 9.60 -15.71
CA THR A 11 -5.03 11.06 -15.65
C THR A 11 -4.89 11.68 -17.04
N VAL A 12 -4.02 11.12 -17.89
CA VAL A 12 -3.85 11.56 -19.28
C VAL A 12 -5.09 11.26 -20.12
N ALA A 13 -5.66 10.07 -19.98
CA ALA A 13 -6.89 9.66 -20.65
C ALA A 13 -8.04 10.64 -20.37
N ARG A 14 -8.21 11.04 -19.11
CA ARG A 14 -9.21 12.04 -18.70
C ARG A 14 -8.92 13.42 -19.27
N LYS A 15 -7.65 13.87 -19.25
CA LYS A 15 -7.25 15.18 -19.77
C LYS A 15 -7.47 15.30 -21.28
N LEU A 16 -7.29 14.20 -22.01
CA LEU A 16 -7.41 14.13 -23.47
C LEU A 16 -8.80 13.66 -23.95
N GLY A 17 -9.72 13.30 -23.05
CA GLY A 17 -11.05 12.81 -23.41
C GLY A 17 -11.07 11.47 -24.14
N VAL A 18 -10.05 10.62 -23.96
CA VAL A 18 -9.91 9.31 -24.65
C VAL A 18 -9.86 8.14 -23.68
N ALA A 19 -10.06 6.92 -24.17
CA ALA A 19 -9.91 5.72 -23.35
C ALA A 19 -8.45 5.48 -22.90
N PRO A 20 -8.20 4.94 -21.69
CA PRO A 20 -6.84 4.64 -21.23
C PRO A 20 -6.06 3.65 -22.10
N SER A 21 -6.75 2.73 -22.76
CA SER A 21 -6.18 1.81 -23.76
C SER A 21 -5.61 2.56 -24.96
N THR A 22 -6.28 3.61 -25.42
CA THR A 22 -5.83 4.49 -26.51
C THR A 22 -4.53 5.19 -26.17
N VAL A 23 -4.41 5.72 -24.94
CA VAL A 23 -3.17 6.35 -24.46
C VAL A 23 -2.00 5.35 -24.44
N THR A 24 -2.26 4.11 -24.02
CA THR A 24 -1.25 3.05 -24.01
C THR A 24 -0.83 2.66 -25.43
N ARG A 25 -1.79 2.61 -26.36
CA ARG A 25 -1.53 2.34 -27.79
C ARG A 25 -0.70 3.46 -28.41
N TRP A 26 -1.03 4.72 -28.17
CA TRP A 26 -0.28 5.87 -28.65
C TRP A 26 1.14 5.92 -28.09
N ALA A 27 1.34 5.54 -26.83
CA ALA A 27 2.67 5.38 -26.24
C ALA A 27 3.50 4.31 -26.96
N LYS A 28 2.89 3.14 -27.25
CA LYS A 28 3.56 2.05 -27.97
C LYS A 28 3.89 2.40 -29.43
N LEU A 29 3.06 3.24 -30.05
CA LEU A 29 3.26 3.74 -31.41
C LEU A 29 4.19 4.97 -31.45
N GLY A 30 4.77 5.40 -30.32
CA GLY A 30 5.66 6.56 -30.27
C GLY A 30 4.98 7.91 -30.49
N MET A 31 3.65 7.95 -30.54
CA MET A 31 2.85 9.17 -30.72
C MET A 31 2.84 10.05 -29.47
N ILE A 32 3.12 9.47 -28.30
CA ILE A 32 3.27 10.21 -27.04
C ILE A 32 4.51 9.70 -26.31
N PRO A 33 5.42 10.59 -25.86
CA PRO A 33 6.54 10.20 -25.04
C PRO A 33 6.06 9.64 -23.70
N ALA A 34 6.47 8.40 -23.40
CA ALA A 34 6.13 7.70 -22.17
C ALA A 34 7.40 7.19 -21.49
N VAL A 35 7.47 7.36 -20.18
CA VAL A 35 8.49 6.76 -19.32
C VAL A 35 7.88 5.53 -18.67
N VAL A 36 8.54 4.38 -18.81
CA VAL A 36 8.14 3.16 -18.11
C VAL A 36 8.85 3.10 -16.77
N THR A 37 8.10 2.98 -15.68
CA THR A 37 8.69 2.79 -14.35
C THR A 37 9.27 1.39 -14.19
N VAL A 38 10.09 1.17 -13.16
CA VAL A 38 10.63 -0.16 -12.82
C VAL A 38 9.53 -1.21 -12.60
N GLY A 39 8.33 -0.78 -12.18
CA GLY A 39 7.14 -1.63 -12.05
C GLY A 39 6.31 -1.79 -13.34
N GLY A 40 6.83 -1.40 -14.51
CA GLY A 40 6.18 -1.59 -15.81
C GLY A 40 5.04 -0.61 -16.12
N HIS A 41 4.83 0.42 -15.30
CA HIS A 41 3.75 1.40 -15.52
C HIS A 41 4.21 2.57 -16.40
N HIS A 42 3.41 2.93 -17.40
CA HIS A 42 3.66 4.12 -18.21
C HIS A 42 3.34 5.41 -17.43
N ARG A 43 4.23 6.39 -17.56
CA ARG A 43 4.12 7.75 -17.01
C ARG A 43 4.38 8.76 -18.12
N TYR A 44 3.58 9.82 -18.14
CA TYR A 44 3.62 10.83 -19.20
C TYR A 44 3.98 12.18 -18.59
N TYR A 45 4.75 13.00 -19.29
CA TYR A 45 5.07 14.34 -18.82
C TYR A 45 3.89 15.27 -19.07
N ALA A 46 3.53 16.08 -18.07
CA ALA A 46 2.47 17.08 -18.22
C ALA A 46 2.76 18.08 -19.36
N THR A 47 4.04 18.41 -19.58
CA THR A 47 4.50 19.35 -20.63
C THR A 47 4.30 18.83 -22.04
N ASP A 48 4.27 17.52 -22.22
CA ASP A 48 4.24 16.88 -23.54
C ASP A 48 2.79 16.68 -24.03
N LEU A 49 1.81 16.98 -23.17
CA LEU A 49 0.38 16.77 -23.45
C LEU A 49 -0.32 18.00 -24.01
N ASP A 50 0.24 19.20 -23.83
CA ASP A 50 -0.45 20.43 -24.20
C ASP A 50 -0.50 20.61 -25.73
N LYS A 51 0.54 20.16 -26.46
CA LYS A 51 0.54 20.12 -27.94
C LYS A 51 -0.45 19.09 -28.48
N LEU A 52 -0.49 17.91 -27.88
CA LEU A 52 -1.38 16.81 -28.28
C LEU A 52 -2.85 17.16 -28.03
N ALA A 53 -3.16 17.87 -26.93
CA ALA A 53 -4.50 18.33 -26.64
C ALA A 53 -5.01 19.31 -27.71
N MET A 54 -4.17 20.22 -28.20
CA MET A 54 -4.51 21.15 -29.28
C MET A 54 -4.79 20.42 -30.62
N GLU A 55 -4.01 19.40 -30.96
CA GLU A 55 -4.19 18.63 -32.20
C GLU A 55 -5.50 17.81 -32.20
N LEU A 56 -5.86 17.22 -31.06
CA LEU A 56 -7.09 16.46 -30.89
C LEU A 56 -8.35 17.34 -30.94
N SER A 57 -8.30 18.56 -30.38
CA SER A 57 -9.39 19.53 -30.48
C SER A 57 -9.62 20.04 -31.91
N ALA A 58 -8.61 19.94 -32.78
CA ALA A 58 -8.70 20.27 -34.20
C ALA A 58 -9.16 19.09 -35.10
N GLY A 59 -9.57 17.96 -34.50
CA GLY A 59 -10.10 16.80 -35.22
C GLY A 59 -9.07 16.00 -36.02
N ARG A 60 -7.76 16.23 -35.79
CA ARG A 60 -6.68 15.50 -36.47
C ARG A 60 -6.16 14.38 -35.57
N ALA A 61 -5.88 13.23 -36.16
CA ALA A 61 -5.14 12.18 -35.46
C ALA A 61 -3.71 12.67 -35.15
N PRO A 62 -3.10 12.28 -34.02
CA PRO A 62 -1.74 12.68 -33.69
C PRO A 62 -0.78 12.20 -34.79
N ALA A 63 0.05 13.10 -35.33
CA ALA A 63 1.11 12.73 -36.25
C ALA A 63 2.26 12.05 -35.48
N GLU A 64 3.02 11.17 -36.14
CA GLU A 64 4.22 10.58 -35.55
C GLU A 64 5.18 11.68 -35.07
N SER A 65 5.54 11.66 -33.79
CA SER A 65 6.53 12.59 -33.27
C SER A 65 7.91 12.31 -33.89
N PRO A 66 8.68 13.33 -34.33
CA PRO A 66 9.99 13.13 -34.94
C PRO A 66 11.05 12.56 -33.97
N THR A 67 10.69 12.32 -32.71
CA THR A 67 11.50 11.62 -31.72
C THR A 67 11.37 10.10 -31.75
N GLY A 68 10.73 9.53 -32.79
CA GLY A 68 10.69 8.11 -33.06
C GLY A 68 12.05 7.54 -33.48
N GLN A 69 12.95 7.32 -32.52
CA GLN A 69 13.99 6.31 -32.66
C GLN A 69 13.81 5.24 -31.59
N GLY A 70 13.30 4.09 -32.03
CA GLY A 70 13.58 2.82 -31.38
C GLY A 70 15.07 2.53 -31.51
N GLY A 71 15.83 2.83 -30.45
CA GLY A 71 17.21 2.39 -30.34
C GLY A 71 17.27 0.96 -29.82
N ARG A 72 17.50 -0.02 -30.71
CA ARG A 72 18.18 -1.27 -30.33
C ARG A 72 19.63 -0.88 -30.04
N PHE A 73 20.05 -0.93 -28.78
CA PHE A 73 21.46 -0.79 -28.43
C PHE A 73 22.11 -2.18 -28.36
N THR A 74 22.91 -2.49 -29.37
CA THR A 74 24.00 -3.48 -29.27
C THR A 74 25.09 -2.89 -28.37
N PHE A 75 25.53 -3.64 -27.36
CA PHE A 75 26.67 -3.25 -26.54
C PHE A 75 27.96 -3.55 -27.29
N GLU A 76 28.56 -2.51 -27.87
CA GLU A 76 30.00 -2.48 -28.12
C GLU A 76 30.67 -1.94 -26.86
N GLU A 77 31.69 -2.67 -26.37
CA GLU A 77 32.35 -2.40 -25.10
C GLU A 77 33.08 -1.04 -25.12
N ALA A 78 32.49 -0.06 -24.42
CA ALA A 78 33.08 1.25 -24.17
C ALA A 78 33.09 1.55 -22.66
N PRO A 79 34.05 2.35 -22.17
CA PRO A 79 34.70 2.16 -20.88
C PRO A 79 33.76 2.48 -19.72
N ARG A 80 33.86 1.67 -18.65
CA ARG A 80 33.07 1.73 -17.40
C ARG A 80 32.93 3.17 -16.85
N ARG A 81 31.96 3.94 -17.34
CA ARG A 81 31.57 5.21 -16.76
C ARG A 81 30.64 4.94 -15.58
N ARG A 82 31.11 5.32 -14.39
CA ARG A 82 30.43 5.15 -13.10
C ARG A 82 28.97 5.62 -13.18
N ARG A 83 28.05 4.73 -12.79
CA ARG A 83 26.61 5.00 -12.68
C ARG A 83 26.37 6.28 -11.88
N ARG A 84 25.57 7.20 -12.43
CA ARG A 84 25.11 8.38 -11.68
C ARG A 84 24.04 7.91 -10.69
N ALA A 85 24.40 7.93 -9.40
CA ALA A 85 23.56 7.48 -8.30
C ALA A 85 22.21 8.19 -8.29
N VAL A 86 21.14 7.44 -7.96
CA VAL A 86 19.89 7.99 -7.45
C VAL A 86 20.25 8.93 -6.30
N ARG A 87 19.78 10.18 -6.35
CA ARG A 87 20.12 11.16 -5.30
C ARG A 87 19.51 10.64 -3.99
N PRO A 88 20.31 10.29 -2.97
CA PRO A 88 19.78 9.85 -1.70
C PRO A 88 19.09 11.03 -0.98
N PRO A 89 18.21 10.76 0.00
CA PRO A 89 17.81 11.78 0.99
C PRO A 89 19.07 12.41 1.63
N PRO A 90 18.97 13.62 2.23
CA PRO A 90 20.13 14.35 2.74
C PRO A 90 21.02 13.45 3.61
N SER A 91 22.29 13.35 3.20
CA SER A 91 23.31 12.53 3.83
C SER A 91 23.59 13.02 5.25
N GLY A 92 23.19 12.24 6.25
CA GLY A 92 23.38 12.65 7.63
C GLY A 92 23.13 11.57 8.67
N ARG A 93 23.49 10.30 8.40
CA ARG A 93 23.90 9.29 9.41
C ARG A 93 24.16 7.95 8.70
N ARG A 94 25.33 7.34 8.95
CA ARG A 94 25.50 5.90 8.69
C ARG A 94 24.45 5.15 9.54
N PRO A 95 23.85 4.05 9.05
CA PRO A 95 23.08 3.19 9.93
C PRO A 95 24.04 2.67 11.00
N THR A 96 23.89 3.16 12.22
CA THR A 96 24.44 2.48 13.38
C THR A 96 23.72 1.14 13.52
N ALA A 97 24.24 0.23 14.34
CA ALA A 97 23.55 -1.03 14.68
C ALA A 97 22.11 -0.84 15.23
N ASP A 98 21.68 0.40 15.43
CA ASP A 98 20.39 0.87 15.91
C ASP A 98 19.36 1.16 14.80
N ALA A 99 19.72 1.01 13.50
CA ALA A 99 18.79 1.22 12.39
C ALA A 99 17.61 0.23 12.38
N SER A 100 17.74 -0.90 13.10
CA SER A 100 16.67 -1.86 13.36
C SER A 100 15.69 -1.42 14.46
N ALA A 101 16.02 -0.39 15.26
CA ALA A 101 15.18 0.06 16.38
C ALA A 101 13.98 0.91 15.92
N ASP A 102 14.12 1.63 14.81
CA ASP A 102 13.07 2.52 14.26
C ASP A 102 12.13 1.83 13.24
N MET A 103 12.43 0.59 12.85
CA MET A 103 11.63 -0.14 11.87
C MET A 103 10.43 -0.83 12.54
N VAL A 104 9.24 -0.48 12.07
CA VAL A 104 8.01 -1.16 12.45
C VAL A 104 7.64 -2.19 11.40
N GLU A 105 7.61 -3.45 11.82
CA GLU A 105 7.28 -4.59 11.00
C GLU A 105 5.91 -5.15 11.40
N ILE A 106 4.99 -5.21 10.42
CA ILE A 106 3.60 -5.61 10.62
C ILE A 106 3.31 -6.80 9.72
N ARG A 107 2.81 -7.89 10.32
CA ARG A 107 2.36 -9.08 9.60
C ARG A 107 0.85 -9.19 9.68
N TRP A 108 0.22 -9.25 8.51
CA TRP A 108 -1.22 -9.32 8.33
C TRP A 108 -1.60 -10.75 7.96
N HIS A 109 -2.65 -11.26 8.59
CA HIS A 109 -3.25 -12.56 8.31
C HIS A 109 -4.73 -12.38 8.03
N GLY A 110 -5.24 -13.05 7.01
CA GLY A 110 -6.66 -13.08 6.72
C GLY A 110 -6.94 -14.02 5.56
N ARG A 111 -8.14 -13.95 4.98
CA ARG A 111 -8.50 -14.74 3.82
C ARG A 111 -8.56 -13.91 2.54
N GLY A 112 -8.29 -14.54 1.41
CA GLY A 112 -8.49 -13.95 0.09
C GLY A 112 -9.91 -13.36 -0.04
N GLY A 113 -10.01 -12.06 -0.33
CA GLY A 113 -11.28 -11.33 -0.43
C GLY A 113 -11.62 -10.42 0.77
N GLN A 114 -10.94 -10.57 1.92
CA GLN A 114 -11.19 -9.73 3.11
C GLN A 114 -10.46 -8.37 3.09
N GLY A 115 -9.60 -8.15 2.11
CA GLY A 115 -8.88 -6.87 1.95
C GLY A 115 -7.56 -6.75 2.71
N VAL A 116 -6.93 -7.88 3.09
CA VAL A 116 -5.62 -7.94 3.78
C VAL A 116 -4.54 -7.13 3.03
N VAL A 117 -4.35 -7.41 1.74
CA VAL A 117 -3.35 -6.73 0.90
C VAL A 117 -3.67 -5.25 0.76
N THR A 118 -4.96 -4.91 0.61
CA THR A 118 -5.41 -3.53 0.51
C THR A 118 -5.09 -2.75 1.79
N ALA A 119 -5.37 -3.30 2.97
CA ALA A 119 -5.04 -2.65 4.25
C ALA A 119 -3.54 -2.43 4.41
N SER A 120 -2.73 -3.46 4.13
CA SER A 120 -1.27 -3.38 4.15
C SER A 120 -0.74 -2.26 3.25
N GLN A 121 -1.27 -2.13 2.04
CA GLN A 121 -0.90 -1.08 1.08
C GLN A 121 -1.37 0.31 1.52
N VAL A 122 -2.62 0.44 2.02
CA VAL A 122 -3.12 1.73 2.53
C VAL A 122 -2.21 2.23 3.66
N LEU A 123 -1.86 1.38 4.61
CA LEU A 123 -1.01 1.79 5.73
C LEU A 123 0.39 2.24 5.25
N ALA A 124 0.97 1.50 4.32
CA ALA A 124 2.26 1.81 3.72
C ALA A 124 2.25 3.14 2.94
N GLU A 125 1.26 3.33 2.07
CA GLU A 125 1.10 4.57 1.31
C GLU A 125 0.78 5.76 2.25
N ALA A 126 0.10 5.53 3.38
CA ALA A 126 -0.16 6.59 4.36
C ALA A 126 1.15 7.07 5.02
N ALA A 127 2.11 6.17 5.24
CA ALA A 127 3.43 6.54 5.75
C ALA A 127 4.26 7.38 4.75
N LEU A 128 4.00 7.23 3.43
CA LEU A 128 4.63 8.09 2.42
C LEU A 128 4.23 9.57 2.58
N LEU A 129 3.00 9.82 3.03
CA LEU A 129 2.52 11.18 3.30
C LEU A 129 3.25 11.85 4.47
N GLU A 130 3.93 11.05 5.29
CA GLU A 130 4.74 11.47 6.43
C GLU A 130 6.25 11.40 6.13
N GLU A 131 6.62 11.33 4.84
CA GLU A 131 8.00 11.26 4.36
C GLU A 131 8.80 10.06 4.89
N ARG A 132 8.12 8.97 5.27
CA ARG A 132 8.75 7.73 5.73
C ARG A 132 8.98 6.74 4.60
N TYR A 133 9.96 5.87 4.79
CA TYR A 133 10.18 4.72 3.92
C TYR A 133 9.20 3.62 4.27
N PHE A 134 8.66 2.97 3.25
CA PHE A 134 7.73 1.87 3.43
C PHE A 134 8.02 0.73 2.45
N GLN A 135 7.61 -0.48 2.85
CA GLN A 135 7.51 -1.64 1.98
C GLN A 135 6.19 -2.33 2.29
N ALA A 136 5.41 -2.65 1.25
CA ALA A 136 4.20 -3.46 1.41
C ALA A 136 4.15 -4.51 0.31
N PHE A 137 4.07 -5.78 0.70
CA PHE A 137 4.00 -6.89 -0.24
C PHE A 137 3.16 -8.03 0.33
N PRO A 138 2.37 -8.68 -0.51
CA PRO A 138 1.61 -9.86 -0.11
C PRO A 138 2.48 -11.12 -0.19
N GLU A 139 2.05 -12.15 0.51
CA GLU A 139 2.54 -13.52 0.35
C GLU A 139 1.32 -14.44 0.28
N PHE A 140 1.15 -15.06 -0.88
CA PHE A 140 0.12 -16.06 -1.13
C PHE A 140 0.68 -17.12 -2.07
N GLY A 141 0.27 -18.36 -1.87
CA GLY A 141 0.56 -19.47 -2.77
C GLY A 141 -0.31 -19.45 -4.03
N PRO A 142 -0.39 -20.56 -4.79
CA PRO A 142 -1.26 -20.71 -5.97
C PRO A 142 -2.78 -20.76 -5.63
N GLU A 143 -3.17 -20.15 -4.52
CA GLU A 143 -4.42 -20.39 -3.82
C GLU A 143 -5.56 -19.49 -4.30
N ARG A 144 -6.80 -19.98 -4.17
CA ARG A 144 -8.02 -19.30 -4.62
C ARG A 144 -8.57 -18.35 -3.54
N THR A 145 -9.57 -17.54 -3.91
CA THR A 145 -10.37 -16.73 -2.97
C THR A 145 -10.80 -17.54 -1.74
N GLY A 146 -10.66 -16.99 -0.54
CA GLY A 146 -10.97 -17.66 0.72
C GLY A 146 -9.82 -18.44 1.35
N ALA A 147 -8.70 -18.66 0.66
CA ALA A 147 -7.52 -19.27 1.27
C ALA A 147 -6.82 -18.32 2.26
N PRO A 148 -6.11 -18.85 3.28
CA PRO A 148 -5.28 -18.06 4.17
C PRO A 148 -4.19 -17.30 3.39
N ILE A 149 -4.12 -15.99 3.56
CA ILE A 149 -3.11 -15.15 2.93
C ILE A 149 -2.38 -14.34 3.99
N ARG A 150 -1.10 -14.07 3.70
CA ARG A 150 -0.28 -13.15 4.49
C ARG A 150 0.00 -11.89 3.70
N ALA A 151 0.16 -10.79 4.41
CA ALA A 151 0.79 -9.61 3.86
C ALA A 151 1.75 -9.00 4.87
N PHE A 152 2.67 -8.20 4.38
CA PHE A 152 3.74 -7.62 5.17
C PHE A 152 3.78 -6.13 4.92
N THR A 153 3.93 -5.35 6.00
CA THR A 153 4.19 -3.92 5.94
C THR A 153 5.42 -3.60 6.79
N ARG A 154 6.40 -2.93 6.20
CA ARG A 154 7.54 -2.33 6.92
C ARG A 154 7.45 -0.83 6.82
N LEU A 155 7.65 -0.13 7.93
CA LEU A 155 7.71 1.33 8.00
C LEU A 155 9.02 1.72 8.68
N SER A 156 9.77 2.66 8.13
CA SER A 156 11.04 3.11 8.69
C SER A 156 11.29 4.59 8.41
N SER A 157 12.03 5.25 9.31
CA SER A 157 12.61 6.57 9.09
C SER A 157 13.81 6.54 8.11
N LEU A 158 14.37 5.35 7.87
CA LEU A 158 15.53 5.11 7.01
C LEU A 158 15.18 4.20 5.82
N PRO A 159 15.99 4.21 4.73
CA PRO A 159 15.81 3.29 3.61
C PRO A 159 15.74 1.82 4.04
N ILE A 160 14.85 1.05 3.41
CA ILE A 160 14.60 -0.37 3.69
C ILE A 160 15.24 -1.20 2.57
N ASP A 161 16.34 -1.89 2.89
CA ASP A 161 17.06 -2.77 1.95
C ASP A 161 16.70 -4.26 2.10
N LEU A 162 15.73 -4.58 2.96
CA LEU A 162 15.30 -5.95 3.24
C LEU A 162 14.32 -6.47 2.17
N HIS A 163 14.65 -7.62 1.58
CA HIS A 163 13.85 -8.29 0.54
C HIS A 163 13.43 -9.71 0.95
N CYS A 164 13.01 -9.87 2.22
CA CYS A 164 12.56 -11.14 2.78
C CYS A 164 11.20 -10.96 3.50
N PRO A 165 10.46 -12.06 3.73
CA PRO A 165 9.29 -12.07 4.63
C PRO A 165 9.63 -11.58 6.05
N ILE A 166 8.62 -11.13 6.79
CA ILE A 166 8.78 -10.72 8.19
C ILE A 166 8.65 -11.95 9.08
N SER A 167 9.78 -12.43 9.62
CA SER A 167 9.83 -13.53 10.58
C SER A 167 9.48 -13.06 11.99
N THR A 168 9.97 -11.88 12.40
CA THR A 168 9.82 -11.35 13.76
C THR A 168 9.06 -10.01 13.81
N PRO A 169 7.73 -10.01 13.63
CA PRO A 169 6.94 -8.77 13.58
C PRO A 169 6.85 -8.05 14.94
N ASN A 170 6.73 -6.72 14.90
CA ASN A 170 6.32 -5.90 16.04
C ASN A 170 4.81 -5.99 16.27
N ILE A 171 4.05 -6.09 15.17
CA ILE A 171 2.58 -6.10 15.18
C ILE A 171 2.07 -7.26 14.33
N VAL A 172 1.18 -8.07 14.89
CA VAL A 172 0.41 -9.08 14.15
C VAL A 172 -1.03 -8.62 14.07
N VAL A 173 -1.60 -8.66 12.87
CA VAL A 173 -2.98 -8.28 12.60
C VAL A 173 -3.71 -9.47 12.00
N VAL A 174 -4.79 -9.92 12.63
CA VAL A 174 -5.59 -11.07 12.19
C VAL A 174 -6.98 -10.59 11.82
N LEU A 175 -7.26 -10.56 10.51
CA LEU A 175 -8.54 -10.16 9.94
C LEU A 175 -9.61 -11.26 10.04
N ASP A 176 -9.21 -12.52 10.14
CA ASP A 176 -10.13 -13.65 10.24
C ASP A 176 -9.84 -14.48 11.50
N PRO A 177 -10.77 -14.55 12.47
CA PRO A 177 -10.57 -15.34 13.68
C PRO A 177 -10.36 -16.83 13.40
N THR A 178 -10.88 -17.39 12.30
CA THR A 178 -10.72 -18.82 11.98
C THR A 178 -9.27 -19.23 11.72
N LEU A 179 -8.38 -18.26 11.47
CA LEU A 179 -6.96 -18.52 11.29
C LEU A 179 -6.24 -18.89 12.59
N LEU A 180 -6.79 -18.51 13.75
CA LEU A 180 -6.23 -18.85 15.06
C LEU A 180 -6.21 -20.36 15.31
N GLU A 181 -7.13 -21.11 14.69
CA GLU A 181 -7.25 -22.57 14.83
C GLU A 181 -6.39 -23.32 13.81
N THR A 182 -5.99 -22.68 12.72
CA THR A 182 -5.39 -23.36 11.55
C THR A 182 -3.91 -23.02 11.33
N VAL A 183 -3.45 -21.85 11.79
CA VAL A 183 -2.08 -21.38 11.60
C VAL A 183 -1.58 -20.72 12.88
N ASN A 184 -0.29 -20.91 13.20
CA ASN A 184 0.35 -20.18 14.29
C ASN A 184 0.56 -18.70 13.88
N VAL A 185 -0.50 -17.89 13.98
CA VAL A 185 -0.47 -16.49 13.55
C VAL A 185 0.48 -15.62 14.38
N PHE A 186 0.78 -16.04 15.61
CA PHE A 186 1.64 -15.35 16.57
C PHE A 186 3.13 -15.72 16.47
N GLU A 187 3.49 -16.65 15.57
CA GLU A 187 4.86 -17.14 15.43
C GLU A 187 5.87 -16.00 15.21
N GLY A 188 6.85 -15.88 16.10
CA GLY A 188 7.88 -14.84 16.02
C GLY A 188 7.42 -13.43 16.44
N LEU A 189 6.19 -13.25 16.94
CA LEU A 189 5.78 -11.98 17.54
C LEU A 189 6.72 -11.65 18.70
N ARG A 190 7.37 -10.49 18.63
CA ARG A 190 8.37 -10.06 19.62
C ARG A 190 7.74 -9.91 21.00
N ASP A 191 8.54 -10.06 22.05
CA ASP A 191 8.14 -9.66 23.40
C ASP A 191 7.83 -8.15 23.42
N GLY A 192 6.77 -7.75 24.13
CA GLY A 192 6.22 -6.39 24.04
C GLY A 192 5.46 -6.08 22.73
N GLY A 193 5.33 -7.04 21.83
CA GLY A 193 4.61 -6.89 20.56
C GLY A 193 3.11 -6.68 20.72
N THR A 194 2.44 -6.24 19.65
CA THR A 194 0.97 -6.02 19.64
C THR A 194 0.25 -7.02 18.73
N ALA A 195 -0.76 -7.70 19.26
CA ALA A 195 -1.65 -8.57 18.53
C ALA A 195 -3.04 -7.92 18.36
N ILE A 196 -3.44 -7.63 17.12
CA ILE A 196 -4.76 -7.05 16.80
C ILE A 196 -5.62 -8.15 16.17
N LEU A 197 -6.74 -8.47 16.79
CA LEU A 197 -7.55 -9.63 16.45
C LEU A 197 -8.99 -9.23 16.14
N ASN A 198 -9.48 -9.66 14.99
CA ASN A 198 -10.90 -9.59 14.68
C ASN A 198 -11.67 -10.67 15.46
N THR A 199 -12.26 -10.30 16.59
CA THR A 199 -13.03 -11.20 17.45
C THR A 199 -14.04 -10.41 18.28
N SER A 200 -15.12 -11.09 18.70
CA SER A 200 -16.05 -10.57 19.69
C SER A 200 -15.59 -10.79 21.14
N ALA A 201 -14.54 -11.59 21.35
CA ALA A 201 -13.98 -11.86 22.68
C ALA A 201 -13.26 -10.64 23.27
N MET A 202 -13.22 -10.56 24.60
CA MET A 202 -12.41 -9.54 25.29
C MET A 202 -10.92 -9.91 25.20
N PRO A 203 -10.00 -8.93 25.28
CA PRO A 203 -8.56 -9.24 25.26
C PRO A 203 -8.11 -10.21 26.36
N GLN A 204 -8.76 -10.16 27.54
CA GLN A 204 -8.47 -11.04 28.67
C GLN A 204 -8.77 -12.52 28.36
N ASP A 205 -9.90 -12.78 27.71
CA ASP A 205 -10.31 -14.14 27.32
C ASP A 205 -9.34 -14.73 26.29
N VAL A 206 -8.93 -13.90 25.33
CA VAL A 206 -7.95 -14.31 24.33
C VAL A 206 -6.60 -14.60 24.98
N LYS A 207 -6.16 -13.75 25.92
CA LYS A 207 -4.91 -13.97 26.66
C LYS A 207 -4.91 -15.30 27.40
N ALA A 208 -6.04 -15.67 28.01
CA ALA A 208 -6.19 -16.96 28.70
C ALA A 208 -6.10 -18.16 27.75
N THR A 209 -6.49 -18.01 26.49
CA THR A 209 -6.47 -19.09 25.49
C THR A 209 -5.08 -19.29 24.87
N VAL A 210 -4.33 -18.21 24.68
CA VAL A 210 -3.05 -18.24 23.94
C VAL A 210 -1.88 -18.80 24.77
N GLN A 211 -2.02 -18.89 26.11
CA GLN A 211 -1.06 -19.52 27.04
C GLN A 211 0.41 -19.30 26.65
N THR A 212 0.87 -18.05 26.72
CA THR A 212 2.26 -17.67 26.38
C THR A 212 2.92 -16.93 27.54
N ASP A 213 4.21 -17.17 27.73
CA ASP A 213 5.06 -16.44 28.68
C ASP A 213 5.45 -15.04 28.18
N LEU A 214 5.09 -14.68 26.94
CA LEU A 214 5.44 -13.41 26.31
C LEU A 214 4.44 -12.30 26.67
N HIS A 215 4.96 -11.09 26.88
CA HIS A 215 4.17 -9.92 27.25
C HIS A 215 3.66 -9.21 26.01
N TRP A 216 2.56 -9.71 25.44
CA TRP A 216 1.91 -9.06 24.30
C TRP A 216 0.79 -8.12 24.72
N LYS A 217 0.68 -7.01 23.99
CA LYS A 217 -0.50 -6.15 24.01
C LYS A 217 -1.56 -6.75 23.09
N ILE A 218 -2.67 -7.21 23.65
CA ILE A 218 -3.78 -7.79 22.87
C ILE A 218 -4.84 -6.73 22.65
N VAL A 219 -5.22 -6.55 21.39
CA VAL A 219 -6.30 -5.65 20.97
C VAL A 219 -7.35 -6.46 20.24
N THR A 220 -8.59 -6.37 20.69
CA THR A 220 -9.72 -7.06 20.05
C THR A 220 -10.71 -6.07 19.46
N ILE A 221 -11.31 -6.45 18.34
CA ILE A 221 -12.33 -5.67 17.66
C ILE A 221 -13.28 -6.60 16.91
N ASN A 222 -14.60 -6.36 16.98
CA ASN A 222 -15.55 -7.03 16.11
C ASN A 222 -15.66 -6.32 14.76
N ALA A 223 -14.60 -6.39 13.96
CA ALA A 223 -14.50 -5.70 12.68
C ALA A 223 -15.45 -6.31 11.63
N THR A 224 -15.73 -7.61 11.72
CA THR A 224 -16.73 -8.28 10.88
C THR A 224 -18.11 -7.65 11.04
N ARG A 225 -18.55 -7.42 12.28
CA ARG A 225 -19.85 -6.76 12.54
C ARG A 225 -19.89 -5.35 11.95
N ILE A 226 -18.85 -4.54 12.18
CA ILE A 226 -18.78 -3.17 11.62
C ILE A 226 -18.84 -3.21 10.09
N ALA A 227 -18.10 -4.11 9.45
CA ALA A 227 -18.10 -4.27 8.00
C ALA A 227 -19.44 -4.75 7.45
N MET A 228 -20.12 -5.68 8.13
CA MET A 228 -21.45 -6.15 7.74
C MET A 228 -22.51 -5.07 7.90
N GLU A 229 -22.45 -4.25 8.94
CA GLU A 229 -23.35 -3.12 9.13
C GLU A 229 -23.16 -2.06 8.04
N ALA A 230 -21.90 -1.70 7.74
CA ALA A 230 -21.55 -0.62 6.82
C ALA A 230 -21.63 -1.00 5.33
N PHE A 231 -21.17 -2.20 4.96
CA PHE A 231 -20.98 -2.60 3.56
C PHE A 231 -21.84 -3.80 3.14
N LYS A 232 -22.53 -4.45 4.08
CA LYS A 232 -23.24 -5.72 3.86
C LYS A 232 -22.33 -6.82 3.29
N ARG A 233 -21.03 -6.72 3.53
CA ARG A 233 -19.99 -7.64 3.04
C ARG A 233 -18.95 -7.85 4.12
N ASN A 234 -18.42 -9.06 4.22
CA ASN A 234 -17.36 -9.40 5.16
C ASN A 234 -15.99 -8.91 4.66
N VAL A 235 -15.78 -7.60 4.74
CA VAL A 235 -14.54 -6.91 4.34
C VAL A 235 -14.06 -6.08 5.54
N PRO A 236 -13.42 -6.71 6.55
CA PRO A 236 -13.11 -6.08 7.84
C PRO A 236 -11.87 -5.19 7.82
N ASN A 237 -11.21 -5.04 6.68
CA ASN A 237 -9.93 -4.35 6.54
C ASN A 237 -9.96 -2.88 7.02
N THR A 238 -11.00 -2.11 6.68
CA THR A 238 -11.10 -0.68 7.03
C THR A 238 -11.31 -0.46 8.53
N PRO A 239 -12.25 -1.15 9.22
CA PRO A 239 -12.32 -1.10 10.68
C PRO A 239 -11.03 -1.53 11.38
N ILE A 240 -10.35 -2.56 10.86
CA ILE A 240 -9.08 -3.05 11.43
C ILE A 240 -7.96 -2.04 11.32
N LEU A 241 -7.90 -1.27 10.22
CA LEU A 241 -6.95 -0.15 10.12
C LEU A 241 -7.19 0.88 11.23
N GLY A 242 -8.45 1.18 11.56
CA GLY A 242 -8.81 2.04 12.68
C GLY A 242 -8.33 1.48 14.02
N ALA A 243 -8.61 0.19 14.28
CA ALA A 243 -8.15 -0.50 15.48
C ALA A 243 -6.62 -0.50 15.61
N LEU A 244 -5.91 -0.70 14.49
CA LEU A 244 -4.46 -0.68 14.44
C LEU A 244 -3.91 0.68 14.87
N LEU A 245 -4.41 1.79 14.32
CA LEU A 245 -3.90 3.11 14.68
C LEU A 245 -4.23 3.52 16.12
N ARG A 246 -5.29 2.97 16.73
CA ARG A 246 -5.51 3.13 18.17
C ARG A 246 -4.52 2.35 19.00
N ALA A 247 -4.22 1.11 18.60
CA ALA A 247 -3.33 0.23 19.33
C ALA A 247 -1.87 0.69 19.24
N ALA A 248 -1.46 1.08 18.03
CA ALA A 248 -0.13 1.46 17.65
C ALA A 248 -0.22 2.61 16.61
N PRO A 249 -0.01 3.87 17.02
CA PRO A 249 -0.09 5.03 16.15
C PRO A 249 1.14 5.12 15.23
N VAL A 250 1.30 4.13 14.36
CA VAL A 250 2.43 4.00 13.44
C VAL A 250 2.39 5.04 12.32
N VAL A 251 1.22 5.61 12.05
CA VAL A 251 1.00 6.79 11.20
C VAL A 251 -0.14 7.60 11.82
N SER A 252 -0.24 8.88 11.47
CA SER A 252 -1.35 9.74 11.85
C SER A 252 -2.68 9.23 11.27
N VAL A 253 -3.73 9.33 12.09
CA VAL A 253 -5.11 9.02 11.69
C VAL A 253 -5.52 9.87 10.49
N GLU A 254 -5.11 11.14 10.47
CA GLU A 254 -5.40 12.06 9.37
C GLU A 254 -4.79 11.58 8.04
N SER A 255 -3.51 11.19 8.02
CA SER A 255 -2.86 10.70 6.80
C SER A 255 -3.54 9.44 6.26
N CYS A 256 -3.92 8.51 7.15
CA CYS A 256 -4.64 7.31 6.76
C CYS A 256 -6.04 7.61 6.20
N LEU A 257 -6.81 8.49 6.85
CA LEU A 257 -8.13 8.91 6.39
C LEU A 257 -8.06 9.67 5.06
N ARG A 258 -7.07 10.56 4.88
CA ARG A 258 -6.84 11.27 3.62
C ARG A 258 -6.59 10.28 2.48
N LEU A 259 -5.68 9.34 2.69
CA LEU A 259 -5.38 8.32 1.68
C LEU A 259 -6.59 7.41 1.38
N LEU A 260 -7.35 7.00 2.41
CA LEU A 260 -8.57 6.22 2.21
C LEU A 260 -9.58 6.98 1.33
N ARG A 261 -9.80 8.28 1.58
CA ARG A 261 -10.68 9.12 0.75
C ARG A 261 -10.17 9.22 -0.68
N GLU A 262 -8.88 9.47 -0.89
CA GLU A 262 -8.28 9.58 -2.23
C GLU A 262 -8.39 8.27 -3.01
N ARG A 263 -8.01 7.15 -2.40
CA ARG A 263 -7.96 5.83 -3.04
C ARG A 263 -9.36 5.30 -3.37
N LEU A 264 -10.31 5.45 -2.45
CA LEU A 264 -11.68 4.99 -2.64
C LEU A 264 -12.48 5.96 -3.52
N GLY A 265 -12.32 7.27 -3.35
CA GLY A 265 -13.02 8.29 -4.14
C GLY A 265 -12.65 8.28 -5.63
N ALA A 266 -11.46 7.78 -5.98
CA ALA A 266 -11.09 7.56 -7.38
C ALA A 266 -11.90 6.45 -8.08
N ARG A 267 -12.59 5.57 -7.32
CA ARG A 267 -13.19 4.33 -7.84
C ARG A 267 -14.63 4.09 -7.42
N LEU A 268 -15.08 4.69 -6.32
CA LEU A 268 -16.35 4.40 -5.67
C LEU A 268 -17.19 5.66 -5.50
N ALA A 269 -18.50 5.47 -5.37
CA ALA A 269 -19.44 6.55 -5.10
C ALA A 269 -19.16 7.20 -3.73
N PRO A 270 -19.41 8.52 -3.57
CA PRO A 270 -19.13 9.25 -2.32
C PRO A 270 -19.74 8.60 -1.07
N GLN A 271 -20.94 8.03 -1.19
CA GLN A 271 -21.63 7.36 -0.08
C GLN A 271 -20.86 6.14 0.43
N ILE A 272 -20.23 5.38 -0.47
CA ILE A 272 -19.43 4.19 -0.12
C ILE A 272 -18.10 4.63 0.51
N VAL A 273 -17.52 5.74 0.04
CA VAL A 273 -16.32 6.32 0.64
C VAL A 273 -16.64 6.73 2.07
N GLU A 274 -17.72 7.46 2.30
CA GLU A 274 -18.10 7.91 3.65
C GLU A 274 -18.41 6.73 4.57
N ALA A 275 -19.10 5.70 4.08
CA ALA A 275 -19.29 4.46 4.85
C ALA A 275 -17.95 3.82 5.27
N ASN A 276 -16.91 3.90 4.43
CA ASN A 276 -15.57 3.42 4.80
C ASN A 276 -14.91 4.31 5.85
N ILE A 277 -15.06 5.63 5.76
CA ILE A 277 -14.54 6.55 6.77
C ILE A 277 -15.21 6.31 8.12
N VAL A 278 -16.53 6.17 8.15
CA VAL A 278 -17.27 5.83 9.38
C VAL A 278 -16.84 4.48 9.92
N ALA A 279 -16.69 3.46 9.05
CA ALA A 279 -16.23 2.13 9.48
C ALA A 279 -14.81 2.17 10.09
N PHE A 280 -13.91 2.99 9.53
CA PHE A 280 -12.59 3.23 10.09
C PHE A 280 -12.67 3.88 11.48
N GLN A 281 -13.45 4.96 11.60
CA GLN A 281 -13.61 5.70 12.85
C GLN A 281 -14.23 4.82 13.95
N ARG A 282 -15.23 4.02 13.59
CA ARG A 282 -15.81 3.01 14.49
C ARG A 282 -14.78 1.98 14.90
N GLY A 283 -13.95 1.50 13.98
CA GLY A 283 -12.88 0.58 14.33
C GLY A 283 -11.86 1.18 15.30
N TYR A 284 -11.53 2.47 15.14
CA TYR A 284 -10.71 3.19 16.10
C TYR A 284 -11.41 3.32 17.48
N ALA A 285 -12.68 3.72 17.51
CA ALA A 285 -13.42 3.95 18.75
C ALA A 285 -13.80 2.67 19.52
N GLU A 286 -14.13 1.58 18.81
CA GLU A 286 -14.67 0.34 19.38
C GLU A 286 -13.59 -0.70 19.72
N ALA A 287 -12.33 -0.50 19.30
CA ALA A 287 -11.24 -1.43 19.60
C ALA A 287 -10.94 -1.49 21.10
N THR A 288 -10.96 -2.68 21.69
CA THR A 288 -10.64 -2.87 23.10
C THR A 288 -9.17 -3.20 23.25
N VAL A 289 -8.46 -2.39 24.02
CA VAL A 289 -7.03 -2.57 24.31
C VAL A 289 -6.90 -3.22 25.68
N GLY A 290 -6.27 -4.39 25.74
CA GLY A 290 -5.96 -5.12 26.97
C GLY A 290 -4.51 -5.00 27.40
#